data_AF-A0A2H6GTX4-F1
#
_entry.id   AF-A0A2H6GTX4-F1
#
_cell.length_a   1.000
_cell.length_b   1.000
_cell.length_c   1.000
_cell.angle_alpha   90.00
_cell.angle_beta   90.00
_cell.angle_gamma   90.00
#
_symmetry.space_group_name_H-M   'P 1'
#
loop_
_entity.id
_entity.type
_entity.pdbx_description
1 polymer ?
#
loop_
_entity_poly.entity_id
_entity_poly.type
_entity_poly.pdbx_seq_one_letter_code
_entity_poly.pdbx_strand_id
1 'polypeptide(L)'
;MLAEVESNPEEIREASVKVGLAYIKKGKSFCLRINKRGVHNLEKPTPELEYMVGGSVYDALAEKYMVKPKVDLSNPEITIIVEVLGMKSIVGIVRTESQS
;
A
#
# COMPACT_ATOMS: atom_id res chain seq x y z
N MET A 1 4.99 -10.81 -4.35
CA MET A 1 6.31 -10.20 -4.57
C MET A 1 6.49 -9.19 -3.47
N LEU A 2 7.62 -9.24 -2.78
CA LEU A 2 8.04 -8.20 -1.85
C LEU A 2 8.99 -7.28 -2.62
N ALA A 3 8.81 -5.97 -2.50
CA ALA A 3 9.74 -4.99 -3.06
C ALA A 3 10.50 -4.35 -1.90
N GLU A 4 11.83 -4.36 -1.97
CA GLU A 4 12.67 -3.56 -1.08
C GLU A 4 13.01 -2.24 -1.77
N VAL A 5 12.78 -1.13 -1.08
CA VAL A 5 13.02 0.23 -1.59
C VAL A 5 13.64 1.13 -0.53
N GLU A 6 14.15 2.30 -0.91
CA GLU A 6 14.56 3.32 0.05
C GLU A 6 13.35 3.85 0.84
N SER A 7 13.57 4.18 2.11
CA SER A 7 12.58 4.76 3.02
C SER A 7 12.34 6.24 2.74
N ASN A 8 11.87 6.55 1.54
CA ASN A 8 11.39 7.86 1.16
C ASN A 8 9.98 7.78 0.53
N PRO A 9 9.21 8.88 0.53
CA PRO A 9 7.82 8.82 0.09
C PRO A 9 7.60 8.43 -1.37
N GLU A 10 8.53 8.78 -2.26
CA GLU A 10 8.39 8.56 -3.70
C GLU A 10 8.60 7.07 -4.04
N GLU A 11 9.68 6.49 -3.54
CA GLU A 11 10.01 5.07 -3.75
C GLU A 11 8.95 4.13 -3.15
N ILE A 12 8.48 4.44 -1.94
CA ILE A 12 7.37 3.70 -1.30
C ILE A 12 6.10 3.81 -2.14
N ARG A 13 5.80 4.99 -2.68
CA ARG A 13 4.62 5.21 -3.52
C ARG A 13 4.70 4.36 -4.78
N GLU A 14 5.80 4.43 -5.51
CA GLU A 14 5.96 3.67 -6.75
C GLU A 14 5.89 2.17 -6.54
N ALA A 15 6.58 1.65 -5.51
CA ALA A 15 6.52 0.24 -5.17
C ALA A 15 5.09 -0.18 -4.78
N SER A 16 4.38 0.64 -4.01
CA SER A 16 2.99 0.37 -3.60
C SER A 16 2.05 0.33 -4.80
N VAL A 17 2.21 1.23 -5.78
CA VAL A 17 1.43 1.21 -7.03
C VAL A 17 1.74 -0.05 -7.83
N LYS A 18 3.01 -0.39 -8.04
CA LYS A 18 3.43 -1.60 -8.77
C LYS A 18 2.84 -2.86 -8.13
N VAL A 19 2.96 -3.00 -6.81
CA VAL A 19 2.40 -4.11 -6.04
C VAL A 19 0.87 -4.13 -6.13
N GLY A 20 0.22 -2.98 -5.94
CA GLY A 20 -1.23 -2.84 -6.03
C GLY A 20 -1.77 -3.29 -7.40
N LEU A 21 -1.21 -2.78 -8.49
CA LEU A 21 -1.60 -3.15 -9.85
C LEU A 21 -1.36 -4.63 -10.17
N ALA A 22 -0.34 -5.24 -9.58
CA ALA A 22 -0.04 -6.65 -9.82
C ALA A 22 -1.02 -7.60 -9.11
N TYR A 23 -1.54 -7.21 -7.94
CA TYR A 23 -2.22 -8.15 -7.05
C TYR A 23 -3.67 -7.81 -6.70
N ILE A 24 -4.08 -6.55 -6.75
CA ILE A 24 -5.45 -6.14 -6.46
C ILE A 24 -6.27 -6.29 -7.74
N LYS A 25 -7.21 -7.23 -7.73
CA LYS A 25 -8.12 -7.48 -8.85
C LYS A 25 -9.34 -6.56 -8.79
N LYS A 26 -9.97 -6.33 -9.95
CA LYS A 26 -11.24 -5.59 -10.06
C LYS A 26 -12.27 -6.11 -9.04
N GLY A 27 -12.90 -5.20 -8.31
CA GLY A 27 -13.96 -5.51 -7.35
C GLY A 27 -13.49 -5.98 -5.96
N LYS A 28 -12.19 -6.25 -5.77
CA LYS A 28 -11.64 -6.61 -4.46
C LYS A 28 -11.45 -5.37 -3.59
N SER A 29 -11.77 -5.49 -2.29
CA SER A 29 -11.46 -4.42 -1.34
C SER A 29 -9.99 -4.40 -0.99
N PHE A 30 -9.44 -3.21 -0.76
CA PHE A 30 -8.09 -3.06 -0.27
C PHE A 30 -7.91 -1.93 0.74
N CYS A 31 -6.79 -1.98 1.45
CA CYS A 31 -6.24 -0.82 2.16
C CYS A 31 -4.72 -0.79 2.05
N LEU A 32 -4.15 0.33 2.46
CA LEU A 32 -2.71 0.51 2.60
C LEU A 32 -2.37 0.82 4.06
N ARG A 33 -1.30 0.19 4.56
CA ARG A 33 -0.79 0.38 5.92
C ARG A 33 0.71 0.63 5.90
N ILE A 34 1.15 1.67 6.59
CA ILE A 34 2.57 2.01 6.74
C ILE A 34 2.95 1.84 8.21
N ASN A 35 3.78 0.85 8.49
CA ASN A 35 4.30 0.57 9.81
C ASN A 35 5.74 1.09 9.92
N LYS A 36 5.92 2.12 10.75
CA LYS A 36 7.23 2.73 10.96
C LYS A 36 7.93 2.10 12.16
N ARG A 37 9.15 1.57 11.96
CA ARG A 37 9.95 0.97 13.03
C ARG A 37 11.31 1.65 13.16
N GLY A 38 11.71 1.91 14.40
CA GLY A 38 13.02 2.49 14.71
C GLY A 38 13.23 3.89 14.14
N VAL A 39 14.49 4.29 14.02
CA VAL A 39 14.88 5.59 13.46
C VAL A 39 14.82 5.52 11.93
N HIS A 40 14.08 6.42 11.31
CA HIS A 40 13.86 6.48 9.87
C HIS A 40 13.77 7.94 9.37
N ASN A 41 13.90 8.16 8.06
CA ASN A 41 13.85 9.51 7.46
C ASN A 41 12.42 9.94 7.00
N LEU A 42 11.38 9.18 7.35
CA LEU A 42 9.99 9.54 7.02
C LEU A 42 9.38 10.48 8.08
N GLU A 43 9.63 11.77 7.92
CA GLU A 43 9.15 12.83 8.83
C GLU A 43 7.62 13.02 8.82
N LYS A 44 6.99 12.87 7.65
CA LYS A 44 5.54 13.05 7.49
C LYS A 44 4.75 12.11 8.41
N PRO A 45 3.67 12.55 9.08
CA PRO A 45 2.81 11.67 9.87
C PRO A 45 2.33 10.45 9.09
N THR A 46 2.25 9.29 9.75
CA THR A 46 1.82 8.03 9.11
C THR A 46 0.47 8.16 8.39
N PRO A 47 -0.59 8.77 8.97
CA PRO A 47 -1.88 8.91 8.26
C PRO A 47 -1.78 9.73 6.97
N GLU A 48 -0.93 10.76 6.94
CA GLU A 48 -0.70 11.57 5.74
C GLU A 48 -0.01 10.75 4.64
N LEU A 49 1.01 9.97 5.02
CA LEU A 49 1.70 9.07 4.09
C LEU A 49 0.75 7.99 3.55
N GLU A 50 -0.06 7.37 4.41
CA GLU A 50 -1.04 6.36 4.02
C GLU A 50 -2.09 6.92 3.06
N TYR A 51 -2.57 8.14 3.31
CA TYR A 51 -3.51 8.82 2.41
C TYR A 51 -2.89 9.09 1.04
N MET A 52 -1.69 9.68 1.01
CA MET A 52 -1.00 10.03 -0.24
C MET A 52 -0.62 8.79 -1.06
N VAL A 53 -0.01 7.79 -0.41
CA VAL A 53 0.42 6.56 -1.08
C VAL A 53 -0.78 5.70 -1.48
N GLY A 54 -1.75 5.52 -0.56
CA GLY A 54 -2.98 4.79 -0.83
C GLY A 54 -3.83 5.43 -1.93
N GLY A 55 -3.88 6.76 -1.99
CA GLY A 55 -4.51 7.52 -3.07
C GLY A 55 -3.85 7.24 -4.43
N SER A 56 -2.52 7.20 -4.49
CA SER A 56 -1.81 6.87 -5.72
C SER A 56 -2.12 5.45 -6.23
N VAL A 57 -2.26 4.48 -5.30
CA VAL A 57 -2.71 3.12 -5.64
C VAL A 57 -4.15 3.12 -6.15
N TYR A 58 -5.04 3.88 -5.47
CA TYR A 58 -6.43 4.02 -5.87
C TYR A 58 -6.56 4.54 -7.30
N ASP A 59 -5.86 5.64 -7.62
CA ASP A 59 -5.93 6.28 -8.95
C ASP A 59 -5.44 5.32 -10.03
N ALA A 60 -4.32 4.63 -9.80
CA ALA A 60 -3.77 3.67 -10.75
C ALA A 60 -4.71 2.46 -10.98
N LEU A 61 -5.36 1.96 -9.93
CA LEU A 61 -6.35 0.89 -10.06
C LEU A 61 -7.62 1.38 -10.76
N ALA A 62 -8.05 2.61 -10.49
CA ALA A 62 -9.21 3.22 -11.12
C ALA A 62 -9.00 3.35 -12.64
N GLU A 63 -7.82 3.80 -13.05
CA GLU A 63 -7.39 3.88 -14.44
C GLU A 63 -7.34 2.49 -15.08
N LYS A 64 -6.66 1.52 -14.46
CA LYS A 64 -6.52 0.16 -15.01
C LYS A 64 -7.85 -0.56 -15.22
N TYR A 65 -8.81 -0.38 -14.31
CA TYR A 65 -10.08 -1.13 -14.33
C TYR A 65 -11.29 -0.31 -14.81
N MET A 66 -11.09 0.98 -15.13
CA MET A 66 -12.14 1.92 -15.51
C MET A 66 -13.33 1.95 -14.54
N VAL A 67 -13.03 1.73 -13.25
CA VAL A 67 -14.02 1.72 -12.16
C VAL A 67 -13.36 2.14 -10.86
N LYS A 68 -14.09 2.84 -9.99
CA LYS A 68 -13.62 3.20 -8.65
C LYS A 68 -13.28 1.92 -7.83
N PRO A 69 -12.04 1.77 -7.35
CA PRO A 69 -11.67 0.68 -6.45
C PRO A 69 -12.42 0.74 -5.12
N LYS A 70 -12.58 -0.42 -4.47
CA LYS A 70 -13.20 -0.51 -3.14
C LYS A 70 -12.12 -0.36 -2.06
N VAL A 71 -12.12 0.76 -1.35
CA VAL A 71 -11.26 0.94 -0.16
C VAL A 71 -12.02 0.49 1.08
N ASP A 72 -11.40 -0.38 1.89
CA ASP A 72 -11.96 -0.86 3.16
C ASP A 72 -10.88 -0.83 4.23
N LEU A 73 -10.98 0.11 5.17
CA LEU A 73 -9.98 0.32 6.22
C LEU A 73 -10.16 -0.63 7.41
N SER A 74 -11.27 -1.37 7.48
CA SER A 74 -11.65 -2.21 8.62
C SER A 74 -11.45 -3.68 8.32
N ASN A 75 -11.95 -4.17 7.18
CA ASN A 75 -11.86 -5.58 6.78
C ASN A 75 -11.51 -5.73 5.29
N PRO A 76 -10.30 -5.32 4.87
CA PRO A 76 -9.85 -5.45 3.50
C PRO A 76 -9.63 -6.92 3.10
N GLU A 77 -9.99 -7.28 1.87
CA GLU A 77 -9.57 -8.55 1.28
C GLU A 77 -8.05 -8.56 1.01
N ILE A 78 -7.48 -7.39 0.69
CA ILE A 78 -6.06 -7.22 0.39
C ILE A 78 -5.51 -6.01 1.15
N THR A 79 -4.48 -6.19 1.95
CA THR A 79 -3.74 -5.09 2.55
C THR A 79 -2.40 -4.94 1.85
N ILE A 80 -2.10 -3.77 1.30
CA ILE A 80 -0.72 -3.40 0.96
C ILE A 80 -0.04 -2.98 2.26
N ILE A 81 0.99 -3.72 2.65
CA ILE A 81 1.78 -3.41 3.85
C ILE A 81 3.11 -2.82 3.41
N VAL A 82 3.48 -1.70 4.05
CA VAL A 82 4.80 -1.08 3.98
C VAL A 82 5.42 -1.17 5.38
N GLU A 83 6.45 -1.98 5.54
CA GLU A 83 7.27 -2.02 6.76
C GLU A 83 8.51 -1.14 6.55
N VAL A 84 8.61 -0.05 7.30
CA VAL A 84 9.78 0.85 7.26
C VAL A 84 10.79 0.38 8.30
N LEU A 85 11.96 -0.06 7.82
CA LEU A 85 13.04 -0.66 8.58
C LEU A 85 14.31 0.20 8.43
N GLY A 86 14.33 1.35 9.11
CA GLY A 86 15.41 2.31 8.96
C GLY A 86 15.41 2.97 7.58
N MET A 87 16.54 2.91 6.88
CA MET A 87 16.69 3.51 5.54
C MET A 87 16.03 2.68 4.43
N LYS A 88 15.61 1.44 4.72
CA LYS A 88 14.93 0.57 3.76
C LYS A 88 13.49 0.32 4.16
N SER A 89 12.62 0.14 3.18
CA SER A 89 11.23 -0.24 3.35
C SER A 89 10.90 -1.49 2.53
N ILE A 90 10.10 -2.38 3.12
CA ILE A 90 9.57 -3.56 2.42
C ILE A 90 8.11 -3.31 2.10
N VAL A 91 7.75 -3.42 0.82
CA VAL A 91 6.37 -3.30 0.34
C VAL A 91 5.87 -4.66 -0.11
N GLY A 92 4.70 -5.06 0.39
CA GLY A 92 4.11 -6.35 0.10
C GLY A 92 2.59 -6.34 0.19
N ILE A 93 2.00 -7.54 0.07
CA ILE A 93 0.56 -7.73 0.32
C ILE A 93 0.34 -8.77 1.42
N VAL A 94 -0.72 -8.57 2.16
CA VAL A 94 -1.37 -9.59 2.99
C VAL A 94 -2.77 -9.80 2.44
N ARG A 95 -3.19 -11.06 2.35
CA ARG A 95 -4.54 -11.44 1.96
C ARG A 95 -5.27 -11.91 3.20
N THR A 96 -6.44 -11.34 3.44
CA THR A 96 -7.34 -11.85 4.46
C THR A 96 -8.10 -12.99 3.82
N GLU A 97 -7.83 -14.23 4.23
CA GLU A 97 -8.72 -15.33 3.89
C GLU A 97 -10.06 -15.06 4.58
N SER A 98 -11.13 -14.95 3.79
CA SER A 98 -12.47 -14.90 4.34
C SER A 98 -12.72 -16.24 5.03
N GLN A 99 -12.82 -16.24 6.36
CA GLN A 99 -13.36 -17.39 7.07
C GLN A 99 -14.78 -17.61 6.51
N SER A 100 -14.92 -18.72 5.80
CA SER A 100 -16.18 -19.21 5.25
C SER A 100 -16.93 -20.01 6.32
#